data_AF-A0A524FIY7-F1
#
_entry.id   AF-A0A524FIY7-F1
#
_cell.length_a   1.000
_cell.length_b   1.000
_cell.length_c   1.000
_cell.angle_alpha   90.00
_cell.angle_beta   90.00
_cell.angle_gamma   90.00
#
_symmetry.space_group_name_H-M   'P 1'
#
loop_
_entity.id
_entity.type
_entity.pdbx_description
1 polymer ?
#
loop_
_entity_poly.entity_id
_entity_poly.type
_entity_poly.pdbx_seq_one_letter_code
_entity_poly.pdbx_strand_id
1 'polypeptide(L)'
;MGDSHSKSFFGQNTGLVINSSSKSEPFFFIRCIKKKPGGSWEKPSAGEGKVIKCSLDEIVMILQVLNRKQLNWSCYHNYKNNKSSISFGWEDEQAETLWINIANYSKMLNFAQAEILRLLLVHILHEKIKYATCSNGENLNNKMESKFYSEGTDPNKNNLNNNITLEKNYDQNLFEQDFEENVNQDNQISSILVSKSKLFKEMTNINGAIKGETEKALLLTFKSGQEIWIPKSTIHCQYIPKKMFNQNFLIDNWILNRNKILT
;
A
#
# COMPACT_ATOMS: atom_id res chain seq x y z
N MET A 1 2.49 18.72 -13.46
CA MET A 1 1.93 17.52 -12.82
C MET A 1 0.48 17.79 -12.44
N GLY A 2 -0.43 16.85 -12.73
CA GLY A 2 -1.85 16.97 -12.37
C GLY A 2 -2.07 16.90 -10.87
N ASP A 3 -3.18 17.47 -10.38
CA ASP A 3 -3.56 17.43 -8.96
C ASP A 3 -4.32 16.14 -8.59
N SER A 4 -4.85 15.45 -9.60
CA SER A 4 -5.65 14.25 -9.41
C SER A 4 -5.16 13.09 -10.27
N HIS A 5 -5.36 11.88 -9.76
CA HIS A 5 -5.03 10.62 -10.40
C HIS A 5 -6.26 9.72 -10.45
N SER A 6 -6.50 9.09 -11.61
CA SER A 6 -7.59 8.15 -11.80
C SER A 6 -7.14 7.01 -12.71
N LYS A 7 -7.11 5.78 -12.19
CA LYS A 7 -6.74 4.59 -12.95
C LYS A 7 -7.71 3.46 -12.69
N SER A 8 -8.20 2.86 -13.78
CA SER A 8 -9.14 1.75 -13.72
C SER A 8 -8.52 0.45 -14.24
N PHE A 9 -8.82 -0.65 -13.56
CA PHE A 9 -8.47 -2.01 -13.91
C PHE A 9 -9.74 -2.84 -14.04
N PHE A 10 -10.25 -2.96 -15.26
CA PHE A 10 -11.44 -3.75 -15.55
C PHE A 10 -11.07 -5.19 -15.88
N GLY A 11 -11.87 -6.13 -15.36
CA GLY A 11 -11.92 -7.51 -15.82
C GLY A 11 -13.31 -7.85 -16.36
N GLN A 12 -13.61 -9.14 -16.48
CA GLN A 12 -14.90 -9.60 -17.00
C GLN A 12 -16.09 -9.21 -16.12
N ASN A 13 -15.97 -9.43 -14.79
CA ASN A 13 -17.07 -9.29 -13.83
C ASN A 13 -16.80 -8.28 -12.71
N THR A 14 -15.56 -7.79 -12.57
CA THR A 14 -15.18 -6.86 -11.50
C THR A 14 -14.22 -5.81 -12.04
N GLY A 15 -14.44 -4.57 -11.64
CA GLY A 15 -13.58 -3.42 -11.90
C GLY A 15 -13.02 -2.88 -10.60
N LEU A 16 -11.75 -2.50 -10.63
CA LEU A 16 -11.05 -1.79 -9.56
C LEU A 16 -10.68 -0.40 -10.08
N VAL A 17 -10.91 0.63 -9.28
CA VAL A 17 -10.64 2.02 -9.63
C VAL A 17 -9.86 2.68 -8.51
N ILE A 18 -8.71 3.25 -8.85
CA ILE A 18 -7.80 3.97 -7.96
C ILE A 18 -7.98 5.46 -8.22
N ASN A 19 -8.45 6.20 -7.22
CA ASN A 19 -8.68 7.64 -7.31
C ASN A 19 -7.88 8.38 -6.25
N SER A 20 -7.16 9.41 -6.65
CA SER A 20 -6.60 10.40 -5.74
C SER A 20 -7.09 11.78 -6.19
N SER A 21 -7.91 12.42 -5.35
CA SER A 21 -8.64 13.65 -5.69
C SER A 21 -7.78 14.90 -5.68
N SER A 22 -6.81 14.98 -4.76
CA SER A 22 -5.94 16.15 -4.61
C SER A 22 -4.61 15.75 -3.98
N LYS A 23 -3.51 16.37 -4.40
CA LYS A 23 -2.16 16.18 -3.83
C LYS A 23 -2.03 16.62 -2.37
N SER A 24 -2.87 17.55 -1.93
CA SER A 24 -2.87 18.06 -0.55
C SER A 24 -3.66 17.20 0.44
N GLU A 25 -4.38 16.17 -0.03
CA GLU A 25 -5.09 15.24 0.84
C GLU A 25 -4.24 13.98 1.11
N PRO A 26 -3.96 13.60 2.38
CA PRO A 26 -3.06 12.51 2.73
C PRO A 26 -3.73 11.12 2.61
N PHE A 27 -4.48 10.90 1.54
CA PHE A 27 -5.19 9.66 1.28
C PHE A 27 -5.50 9.48 -0.20
N PHE A 28 -5.91 8.27 -0.55
CA PHE A 28 -6.53 7.97 -1.84
C PHE A 28 -7.71 7.03 -1.63
N PHE A 29 -8.50 6.83 -2.68
CA PHE A 29 -9.64 5.93 -2.67
C PHE A 29 -9.39 4.74 -3.57
N ILE A 30 -9.75 3.57 -3.06
CA ILE A 30 -9.90 2.35 -3.86
C ILE A 30 -11.38 2.04 -3.95
N ARG A 31 -11.86 1.82 -5.17
CA ARG A 31 -13.23 1.46 -5.45
C ARG A 31 -13.30 0.14 -6.19
N CYS A 32 -14.18 -0.75 -5.75
CA CYS A 32 -14.57 -1.94 -6.49
C CYS A 32 -16.01 -1.81 -6.98
N ILE A 33 -16.26 -2.29 -8.20
CA ILE A 33 -17.58 -2.40 -8.82
C ILE A 33 -17.70 -3.75 -9.53
N LYS A 34 -18.91 -4.29 -9.61
CA LYS A 34 -19.21 -5.54 -10.32
C LYS A 34 -20.12 -5.31 -11.52
N LYS A 35 -20.04 -6.25 -12.46
CA LYS A 35 -21.00 -6.37 -13.55
C LYS A 35 -22.26 -7.03 -13.01
N LYS A 36 -23.42 -6.43 -13.26
CA LYS A 36 -24.74 -6.93 -12.90
C LYS A 36 -25.13 -8.10 -13.82
N PRO A 37 -26.12 -8.94 -13.42
CA PRO A 37 -26.61 -10.03 -14.27
C PRO A 37 -27.06 -9.57 -15.67
N GLY A 38 -27.62 -8.36 -15.79
CA GLY A 38 -28.01 -7.75 -17.06
C GLY A 38 -26.86 -7.15 -17.88
N GLY A 39 -25.60 -7.41 -17.51
CA GLY A 39 -24.40 -6.97 -18.23
C GLY A 39 -23.98 -5.51 -18.02
N SER A 40 -24.80 -4.69 -17.38
CA SER A 40 -24.42 -3.32 -16.97
C SER A 40 -23.50 -3.34 -15.74
N TRP A 41 -22.62 -2.34 -15.61
CA TRP A 41 -21.81 -2.18 -14.40
C TRP A 41 -22.60 -1.50 -13.28
N GLU A 42 -22.26 -1.84 -12.03
CA GLU A 42 -22.63 -1.02 -10.87
C GLU A 42 -22.22 0.44 -11.07
N LYS A 43 -23.10 1.35 -10.66
CA LYS A 43 -22.97 2.80 -10.81
C LYS A 43 -22.58 3.43 -9.47
N PRO A 44 -21.34 3.93 -9.34
CA PRO A 44 -20.89 4.70 -8.18
C PRO A 44 -21.83 5.86 -7.79
N SER A 45 -22.41 6.54 -8.78
CA SER A 45 -23.33 7.66 -8.58
C SER A 45 -24.66 7.26 -7.93
N ALA A 46 -25.04 5.99 -8.02
CA ALA A 46 -26.22 5.42 -7.37
C ALA A 46 -25.89 4.80 -5.99
N GLY A 47 -24.67 5.01 -5.47
CA GLY A 47 -24.21 4.41 -4.21
C GLY A 47 -23.83 2.94 -4.33
N GLU A 48 -23.73 2.40 -5.55
CA GLU A 48 -23.34 1.01 -5.79
C GLU A 48 -21.80 0.85 -5.79
N GLY A 49 -21.36 -0.39 -5.59
CA GLY A 49 -19.94 -0.73 -5.41
C GLY A 49 -19.47 -0.55 -3.97
N LYS A 50 -18.17 -0.72 -3.76
CA LYS A 50 -17.54 -0.48 -2.47
C LYS A 50 -16.36 0.47 -2.61
N VAL A 51 -16.27 1.44 -1.71
CA VAL A 51 -15.16 2.40 -1.64
C VAL A 51 -14.48 2.28 -0.30
N ILE A 52 -13.16 2.28 -0.33
CA ILE A 52 -12.29 2.36 0.84
C ILE A 52 -11.41 3.60 0.68
N LYS A 53 -11.32 4.38 1.76
CA LYS A 53 -10.37 5.50 1.88
C LYS A 53 -9.10 4.95 2.51
N CYS A 54 -7.99 4.98 1.79
CA CYS A 54 -6.71 4.47 2.24
C CYS A 54 -5.78 5.63 2.63
N SER A 55 -5.25 5.56 3.84
CA SER A 55 -4.25 6.47 4.42
C SER A 55 -2.85 6.24 3.84
N LEU A 56 -1.89 7.13 4.16
CA LEU A 56 -0.49 6.95 3.77
C LEU A 56 0.12 5.66 4.32
N ASP A 57 -0.17 5.32 5.57
CA ASP A 57 0.26 4.07 6.20
C ASP A 57 -0.22 2.85 5.41
N GLU A 58 -1.48 2.88 4.96
CA GLU A 58 -2.05 1.80 4.15
C GLU A 58 -1.44 1.75 2.75
N ILE A 59 -1.08 2.88 2.14
CA ILE A 59 -0.30 2.89 0.89
C ILE A 59 1.03 2.15 1.10
N VAL A 60 1.75 2.44 2.19
CA VAL A 60 3.02 1.78 2.50
C VAL A 60 2.83 0.29 2.69
N MET A 61 1.79 -0.15 3.41
CA MET A 61 1.52 -1.57 3.60
C MET A 61 1.16 -2.27 2.28
N ILE A 62 0.35 -1.65 1.43
CA ILE A 62 0.03 -2.18 0.09
C ILE A 62 1.32 -2.28 -0.75
N LEU A 63 2.19 -1.28 -0.69
CA LEU A 63 3.49 -1.30 -1.38
C LEU A 63 4.42 -2.40 -0.85
N GLN A 64 4.37 -2.77 0.43
CA GLN A 64 5.13 -3.92 0.93
C GLN A 64 4.69 -5.22 0.26
N VAL A 65 3.38 -5.40 0.03
CA VAL A 65 2.85 -6.55 -0.73
C VAL A 65 3.27 -6.47 -2.20
N LEU A 66 3.08 -5.32 -2.86
CA LEU A 66 3.40 -5.16 -4.28
C LEU A 66 4.90 -5.33 -4.57
N ASN A 67 5.78 -4.90 -3.67
CA ASN A 67 7.23 -5.09 -3.77
C ASN A 67 7.69 -6.48 -3.29
N ARG A 68 6.78 -7.44 -3.07
CA ARG A 68 7.10 -8.81 -2.59
C ARG A 68 7.84 -8.88 -1.25
N LYS A 69 7.81 -7.81 -0.45
CA LYS A 69 8.38 -7.81 0.92
C LYS A 69 7.46 -8.52 1.92
N GLN A 70 6.18 -8.61 1.58
CA GLN A 70 5.18 -9.39 2.32
C GLN A 70 4.29 -10.13 1.31
N LEU A 71 3.93 -11.38 1.61
CA LEU A 71 3.03 -12.15 0.76
C LEU A 71 1.62 -11.57 0.73
N ASN A 72 1.14 -11.07 1.88
CA ASN A 72 -0.20 -10.53 2.01
C ASN A 72 -0.27 -9.48 3.12
N TRP A 73 -1.29 -8.64 3.03
CA TRP A 73 -1.68 -7.66 4.03
C TRP A 73 -3.21 -7.53 4.05
N SER A 74 -3.79 -7.30 5.22
CA SER A 74 -5.20 -6.96 5.35
C SER A 74 -5.48 -6.02 6.51
N CYS A 75 -6.58 -5.27 6.42
CA CYS A 75 -7.09 -4.47 7.53
C CYS A 75 -8.62 -4.35 7.45
N TYR A 76 -9.20 -3.64 8.43
CA TYR A 76 -10.62 -3.33 8.47
C TYR A 76 -10.86 -1.84 8.65
N HIS A 77 -11.78 -1.30 7.85
CA HIS A 77 -12.30 0.06 7.99
C HIS A 77 -13.68 0.01 8.65
N ASN A 78 -13.89 0.86 9.65
CA ASN A 78 -15.18 1.05 10.28
C ASN A 78 -15.75 2.41 9.85
N TYR A 79 -16.95 2.41 9.26
CA TYR A 79 -17.66 3.63 8.92
C TYR A 79 -19.15 3.48 9.19
N LYS A 80 -19.72 4.35 10.03
CA LYS A 80 -21.15 4.31 10.42
C LYS A 80 -21.62 2.90 10.82
N ASN A 81 -20.87 2.24 11.71
CA ASN A 81 -21.08 0.85 12.17
C ASN A 81 -20.94 -0.26 11.11
N ASN A 82 -20.63 0.08 9.86
CA ASN A 82 -20.29 -0.89 8.85
C ASN A 82 -18.79 -1.13 8.84
N LYS A 83 -18.40 -2.37 9.18
CA LYS A 83 -17.03 -2.86 9.07
C LYS A 83 -16.80 -3.40 7.67
N SER A 84 -15.68 -3.06 7.05
CA SER A 84 -15.32 -3.52 5.71
C SER A 84 -13.85 -3.90 5.66
N SER A 85 -13.58 -5.13 5.24
CA SER A 85 -12.20 -5.61 5.06
C SER A 85 -11.63 -5.13 3.73
N ILE A 86 -10.32 -4.94 3.72
CA ILE A 86 -9.50 -4.84 2.53
C ILE A 86 -8.31 -5.78 2.68
N SER A 87 -7.95 -6.49 1.61
CA SER A 87 -6.78 -7.35 1.57
C SER A 87 -6.08 -7.30 0.21
N PHE A 88 -4.77 -7.42 0.26
CA PHE A 88 -3.88 -7.60 -0.88
C PHE A 88 -3.05 -8.84 -0.63
N GLY A 89 -2.90 -9.71 -1.62
CA GLY A 89 -2.07 -10.90 -1.44
C GLY A 89 -1.69 -11.58 -2.74
N TRP A 90 -0.49 -12.15 -2.72
CA TRP A 90 -0.02 -13.12 -3.70
C TRP A 90 -0.34 -14.53 -3.19
N GLU A 91 -0.59 -15.47 -4.10
CA GLU A 91 -0.82 -16.87 -3.73
C GLU A 91 0.44 -17.50 -3.13
N ASP A 92 1.59 -17.25 -3.78
CA ASP A 92 2.92 -17.60 -3.31
C ASP A 92 3.96 -16.58 -3.80
N GLU A 93 5.25 -16.85 -3.52
CA GLU A 93 6.36 -15.97 -3.89
C GLU A 93 6.55 -15.84 -5.41
N GLN A 94 6.18 -16.87 -6.17
CA GLN A 94 6.32 -16.95 -7.63
C GLN A 94 5.04 -16.59 -8.38
N ALA A 95 3.93 -16.38 -7.68
CA ALA A 95 2.62 -16.15 -8.27
C ALA A 95 2.61 -14.88 -9.11
N GLU A 96 2.17 -14.95 -10.36
CA GLU A 96 2.07 -13.80 -11.26
C GLU A 96 0.77 -13.00 -11.08
N THR A 97 -0.09 -13.42 -10.15
CA THR A 97 -1.41 -12.82 -9.93
C THR A 97 -1.55 -12.28 -8.52
N LEU A 98 -1.89 -11.00 -8.44
CA LEU A 98 -2.24 -10.31 -7.21
C LEU A 98 -3.76 -10.39 -6.99
N TRP A 99 -4.15 -10.84 -5.81
CA TRP A 99 -5.53 -10.82 -5.34
C TRP A 99 -5.79 -9.58 -4.50
N ILE A 100 -6.84 -8.85 -4.85
CA ILE A 100 -7.33 -7.68 -4.10
C ILE A 100 -8.77 -7.97 -3.70
N ASN A 101 -9.06 -8.02 -2.41
CA ASN A 101 -10.40 -8.23 -1.91
C ASN A 101 -10.87 -7.03 -1.08
N ILE A 102 -12.09 -6.57 -1.33
CA ILE A 102 -12.71 -5.46 -0.60
C ILE A 102 -14.14 -5.85 -0.26
N ALA A 103 -14.43 -6.09 1.01
CA ALA A 103 -15.69 -6.68 1.46
C ALA A 103 -16.04 -7.96 0.63
N ASN A 104 -17.14 -7.96 -0.10
CA ASN A 104 -17.58 -9.05 -0.98
C ASN A 104 -17.06 -8.94 -2.42
N TYR A 105 -16.19 -7.97 -2.74
CA TYR A 105 -15.57 -7.78 -4.04
C TYR A 105 -14.20 -8.45 -4.10
N SER A 106 -13.87 -9.03 -5.25
CA SER A 106 -12.56 -9.65 -5.50
C SER A 106 -12.08 -9.30 -6.91
N LYS A 107 -10.85 -8.82 -7.03
CA LYS A 107 -10.19 -8.49 -8.29
C LYS A 107 -8.82 -9.14 -8.35
N MET A 108 -8.59 -9.88 -9.43
CA MET A 108 -7.27 -10.36 -9.82
C MET A 108 -6.61 -9.32 -10.72
N LEU A 109 -5.36 -8.99 -10.43
CA LEU A 109 -4.48 -8.25 -11.33
C LEU A 109 -3.35 -9.17 -11.77
N ASN A 110 -3.12 -9.26 -13.08
CA ASN A 110 -1.91 -9.91 -13.59
C ASN A 110 -0.66 -9.07 -13.25
N PHE A 111 0.52 -9.64 -13.47
CA PHE A 111 1.78 -9.00 -13.15
C PHE A 111 1.89 -7.56 -13.72
N ALA A 112 1.60 -7.37 -15.00
CA ALA A 112 1.68 -6.05 -15.63
C ALA A 112 0.72 -5.03 -14.99
N GLN A 113 -0.51 -5.44 -14.67
CA GLN A 113 -1.48 -4.58 -13.98
C GLN A 113 -1.06 -4.28 -12.53
N ALA A 114 -0.52 -5.27 -11.83
CA ALA A 114 0.01 -5.10 -10.47
C ALA A 114 1.22 -4.15 -10.47
N GLU A 115 2.08 -4.21 -11.48
CA GLU A 115 3.24 -3.33 -11.62
C GLU A 115 2.83 -1.89 -11.93
N ILE A 116 1.84 -1.69 -12.81
CA ILE A 116 1.24 -0.37 -13.04
C ILE A 116 0.64 0.19 -11.74
N LEU A 117 -0.05 -0.65 -10.96
CA LEU A 117 -0.58 -0.24 -9.66
C LEU A 117 0.55 0.15 -8.69
N ARG A 118 1.64 -0.62 -8.63
CA ARG A 118 2.81 -0.35 -7.80
C ARG A 118 3.42 1.00 -8.13
N LEU A 119 3.74 1.24 -9.39
CA LEU A 119 4.32 2.51 -9.86
C LEU A 119 3.40 3.70 -9.55
N LEU A 120 2.09 3.54 -9.77
CA LEU A 120 1.09 4.55 -9.44
C LEU A 120 1.06 4.86 -7.93
N LEU A 121 1.07 3.84 -7.08
CA LEU A 121 1.05 4.03 -5.63
C LEU A 121 2.34 4.63 -5.09
N VAL A 122 3.50 4.28 -5.65
CA VAL A 122 4.78 4.95 -5.34
C VAL A 122 4.68 6.44 -5.69
N HIS A 123 4.21 6.76 -6.88
CA HIS A 123 4.03 8.15 -7.33
C HIS A 123 3.08 8.93 -6.40
N ILE A 124 1.89 8.38 -6.12
CA ILE A 124 0.91 9.00 -5.23
C ILE A 124 1.49 9.19 -3.83
N LEU A 125 2.21 8.20 -3.28
CA LEU A 125 2.80 8.30 -1.94
C LEU A 125 3.80 9.46 -1.87
N HIS A 126 4.74 9.54 -2.82
CA HIS A 126 5.72 10.62 -2.87
C HIS A 126 5.04 11.99 -2.98
N GLU A 127 4.03 12.09 -3.85
CA GLU A 127 3.25 13.31 -4.00
C GLU A 127 2.56 13.71 -2.69
N LYS A 128 1.86 12.79 -2.01
CA LYS A 128 1.16 13.11 -0.76
C LYS A 128 2.12 13.44 0.37
N ILE A 129 3.26 12.78 0.48
CA ILE A 129 4.28 13.15 1.46
C ILE A 129 4.71 14.60 1.20
N LYS A 130 5.05 14.94 -0.04
CA LYS A 130 5.50 16.30 -0.40
C LYS A 130 4.45 17.38 -0.12
N TYR A 131 3.19 17.15 -0.48
CA TYR A 131 2.19 18.23 -0.50
C TYR A 131 1.14 18.16 0.62
N ALA A 132 0.90 17.00 1.23
CA ALA A 132 -0.10 16.82 2.28
C ALA A 132 0.51 16.73 3.69
N THR A 133 1.83 16.53 3.81
CA THR A 133 2.51 16.41 5.13
C THR A 133 3.43 17.58 5.45
N CYS A 134 3.86 18.35 4.46
CA CYS A 134 4.45 19.65 4.72
C CYS A 134 3.33 20.58 5.20
N SER A 135 3.45 21.10 6.42
CA SER A 135 2.74 22.32 6.79
C SER A 135 3.03 23.34 5.68
N ASN A 136 2.05 24.18 5.33
CA ASN A 136 2.28 25.35 4.47
C ASN A 136 3.24 26.31 5.20
N GLY A 137 4.50 25.92 5.37
CA GLY A 137 5.62 26.79 5.64
C GLY A 137 5.79 27.58 4.36
N GLU A 138 5.14 28.74 4.38
CA GLU A 138 5.58 30.00 3.83
C GLU A 138 6.50 29.91 2.61
N ASN A 139 6.17 30.72 1.60
CA ASN A 139 7.09 31.32 0.65
C ASN A 139 8.43 31.77 1.31
N LEU A 140 9.34 30.84 1.61
CA LEU A 140 10.67 31.12 2.14
C LEU A 140 11.56 31.77 1.07
N ASN A 141 11.10 31.80 -0.19
CA ASN A 141 11.77 32.53 -1.27
C ASN A 141 11.34 34.00 -1.40
N ASN A 142 10.25 34.46 -0.76
CA ASN A 142 9.74 35.84 -0.98
C ASN A 142 9.90 36.81 0.19
N LYS A 143 10.59 36.43 1.28
CA LYS A 143 10.78 37.32 2.45
C LYS A 143 12.23 37.59 2.84
N MET A 144 13.19 37.10 2.07
CA MET A 144 14.62 37.44 2.23
C MET A 144 15.09 38.52 1.24
N GLU A 145 14.29 38.85 0.22
CA GLU A 145 14.62 39.89 -0.78
C GLU A 145 14.03 41.28 -0.48
N SER A 146 13.23 41.47 0.57
CA SER A 146 12.50 42.73 0.83
C SER A 146 12.94 43.51 2.07
N LYS A 147 14.18 43.33 2.55
CA LYS A 147 14.74 44.12 3.67
C LYS A 147 16.14 44.70 3.48
N PHE A 148 16.64 44.84 2.25
CA PHE A 148 17.94 45.49 2.00
C PHE A 148 17.94 46.58 0.91
N TYR A 149 16.83 47.27 0.69
CA TYR A 149 16.85 48.55 -0.03
C TYR A 149 15.96 49.58 0.68
N SER A 150 16.53 50.21 1.69
CA SER A 150 16.21 51.59 2.05
C SER A 150 17.54 52.33 2.19
N GLU A 151 17.62 53.47 1.51
CA GLU A 151 18.77 54.39 1.39
C GLU A 151 19.84 53.89 0.39
N GLY A 152 20.20 54.58 -0.68
CA GLY A 152 20.19 56.02 -0.90
C GLY A 152 21.61 56.49 -1.21
N THR A 153 22.07 56.21 -2.44
CA THR A 153 23.14 56.89 -3.21
C THR A 153 24.56 57.01 -2.64
N ASP A 154 25.49 56.25 -3.22
CA ASP A 154 26.83 56.76 -3.59
C ASP A 154 27.47 55.90 -4.72
N PRO A 155 27.98 56.46 -5.85
CA PRO A 155 28.52 55.67 -6.96
C PRO A 155 30.06 55.74 -6.99
N ASN A 156 30.75 54.72 -6.45
CA ASN A 156 32.09 54.32 -6.92
C ASN A 156 32.69 53.17 -6.10
N LYS A 157 32.86 51.98 -6.73
CA LYS A 157 34.09 51.17 -6.72
C LYS A 157 33.89 49.80 -7.38
N ASN A 158 34.43 49.69 -8.60
CA ASN A 158 35.24 48.62 -9.17
C ASN A 158 35.01 47.15 -8.75
N ASN A 159 34.57 46.38 -9.75
CA ASN A 159 35.05 45.04 -10.14
C ASN A 159 35.70 44.15 -9.06
N LEU A 160 34.95 43.12 -8.64
CA LEU A 160 35.52 41.79 -8.46
C LEU A 160 34.51 40.73 -8.91
N ASN A 161 34.92 39.95 -9.90
CA ASN A 161 34.23 38.76 -10.40
C ASN A 161 33.88 37.80 -9.27
N ASN A 162 32.66 37.26 -9.30
CA ASN A 162 32.39 35.84 -9.06
C ASN A 162 30.99 35.50 -9.60
N ASN A 163 30.97 34.84 -10.75
CA ASN A 163 29.80 34.19 -11.31
C ASN A 163 29.39 33.03 -10.39
N ILE A 164 28.19 33.06 -9.83
CA ILE A 164 27.50 31.85 -9.37
C ILE A 164 26.13 31.83 -10.05
N THR A 165 26.11 31.27 -11.26
CA THR A 165 24.91 30.86 -11.96
C THR A 165 24.41 29.58 -11.29
N LEU A 166 23.43 29.66 -10.38
CA LEU A 166 22.63 28.51 -9.97
C LEU A 166 21.40 28.41 -10.88
N GLU A 167 21.67 28.12 -12.15
CA GLU A 167 20.64 27.64 -13.07
C GLU A 167 20.36 26.16 -12.79
N LYS A 168 19.17 25.93 -12.24
CA LYS A 168 18.21 24.88 -12.62
C LYS A 168 18.80 23.72 -13.43
N ASN A 169 19.28 22.69 -12.73
CA ASN A 169 19.52 21.35 -13.29
C ASN A 169 18.93 20.28 -12.35
N TYR A 170 17.61 20.29 -12.20
CA TYR A 170 16.87 19.22 -11.50
C TYR A 170 15.63 18.77 -12.27
N ASP A 171 15.76 18.66 -13.59
CA ASP A 171 14.77 17.96 -14.42
C ASP A 171 15.48 17.41 -15.65
N GLN A 172 16.06 16.19 -15.54
CA GLN A 172 16.15 15.23 -16.65
C GLN A 172 16.72 13.83 -16.32
N ASN A 173 17.29 13.57 -15.13
CA ASN A 173 17.92 12.27 -14.84
C ASN A 173 17.21 11.44 -13.75
N LEU A 174 15.91 11.15 -13.89
CA LEU A 174 15.24 10.16 -13.01
C LEU A 174 14.44 9.09 -13.79
N PHE A 175 14.73 8.94 -15.09
CA PHE A 175 14.01 8.03 -15.98
C PHE A 175 14.93 7.46 -17.06
N GLU A 176 16.12 6.97 -16.70
CA GLU A 176 16.92 5.96 -17.42
C GLU A 176 18.23 5.74 -16.64
N GLN A 177 18.67 4.48 -16.49
CA GLN A 177 19.76 3.97 -15.63
C GLN A 177 19.35 3.87 -14.14
N ASP A 178 19.19 2.71 -13.48
CA ASP A 178 19.84 1.42 -13.65
C ASP A 178 18.92 0.25 -13.24
N PHE A 179 18.63 -0.63 -14.19
CA PHE A 179 18.56 -2.07 -13.95
C PHE A 179 20.00 -2.55 -14.13
N GLU A 180 20.75 -2.68 -13.04
CA GLU A 180 21.72 -3.75 -12.75
C GLU A 180 22.47 -3.46 -11.43
N GLU A 181 22.62 -4.51 -10.65
CA GLU A 181 23.24 -4.71 -9.34
C GLU A 181 24.16 -3.59 -8.76
N ASN A 182 23.80 -3.05 -7.58
CA ASN A 182 24.62 -3.25 -6.37
C ASN A 182 23.95 -2.80 -5.06
N VAL A 183 24.36 -3.51 -4.01
CA VAL A 183 23.89 -3.53 -2.63
C VAL A 183 24.27 -2.25 -1.86
N ASN A 184 23.38 -1.81 -0.93
CA ASN A 184 23.59 -0.91 0.23
C ASN A 184 22.82 0.42 0.27
N GLN A 185 21.49 0.37 0.43
CA GLN A 185 20.70 1.49 0.98
C GLN A 185 19.68 1.04 2.04
N ASP A 186 20.09 0.14 2.94
CA ASP A 186 19.23 -0.38 4.03
C ASP A 186 19.25 0.44 5.32
N ASN A 187 19.99 1.55 5.40
CA ASN A 187 20.32 2.14 6.70
C ASN A 187 19.54 3.39 7.14
N GLN A 188 18.46 3.81 6.46
CA GLN A 188 17.61 4.92 6.97
C GLN A 188 16.15 4.55 7.24
N ILE A 189 15.68 3.37 6.81
CA ILE A 189 14.33 2.86 7.12
C ILE A 189 14.34 1.99 8.40
N SER A 190 15.53 1.50 8.79
CA SER A 190 15.74 0.58 9.91
C SER A 190 15.36 1.14 11.28
N SER A 191 15.55 2.44 11.54
CA SER A 191 15.31 3.03 12.87
C SER A 191 13.81 3.15 13.22
N ILE A 192 12.94 3.32 12.22
CA ILE A 192 11.47 3.40 12.40
C ILE A 192 10.86 1.98 12.50
N LEU A 193 11.48 0.97 11.88
CA LEU A 193 11.04 -0.44 11.92
C LEU A 193 11.19 -1.09 13.31
N VAL A 194 12.18 -0.66 14.11
CA VAL A 194 12.49 -1.25 15.41
C VAL A 194 11.33 -1.09 16.42
N SER A 195 10.58 0.01 16.39
CA SER A 195 9.47 0.24 17.31
C SER A 195 8.17 -0.51 16.93
N LYS A 196 7.92 -0.79 15.64
CA LYS A 196 6.77 -1.61 15.16
C LYS A 196 7.03 -3.13 15.25
N SER A 197 8.29 -3.57 15.33
CA SER A 197 8.69 -4.98 15.48
C SER A 197 8.10 -5.70 16.70
N LYS A 198 7.66 -4.95 17.72
CA LYS A 198 7.00 -5.52 18.91
C LYS A 198 5.62 -6.11 18.61
N LEU A 199 4.88 -5.55 17.65
CA LEU A 199 3.54 -6.03 17.25
C LEU A 199 3.60 -7.22 16.27
N PHE A 200 4.63 -7.27 15.42
CA PHE A 200 4.87 -8.42 14.52
C PHE A 200 5.56 -9.61 15.21
N LYS A 201 6.00 -9.46 16.47
CA LYS A 201 6.58 -10.55 17.26
C LYS A 201 5.56 -11.58 17.74
N GLU A 202 4.27 -11.31 17.53
CA GLU A 202 3.16 -12.10 18.09
C GLU A 202 2.34 -12.88 17.06
N MET A 203 2.72 -12.87 15.77
CA MET A 203 2.01 -13.63 14.72
C MET A 203 2.99 -14.29 13.76
N THR A 204 2.66 -15.50 13.28
CA THR A 204 3.50 -16.26 12.36
C THR A 204 2.68 -16.72 11.16
N ASN A 205 3.32 -16.67 9.99
CA ASN A 205 2.76 -17.20 8.76
C ASN A 205 3.11 -18.69 8.65
N ILE A 206 2.08 -19.54 8.54
CA ILE A 206 2.24 -20.99 8.50
C ILE A 206 1.45 -21.61 7.36
N ASN A 207 2.05 -22.57 6.69
CA ASN A 207 1.40 -23.32 5.61
C ASN A 207 0.58 -24.49 6.16
N GLY A 208 -0.68 -24.59 5.73
CA GLY A 208 -1.54 -25.72 6.07
C GLY A 208 -2.72 -25.88 5.11
N ALA A 209 -3.53 -26.92 5.32
CA ALA A 209 -4.75 -27.17 4.57
C ALA A 209 -5.97 -27.24 5.48
N ILE A 210 -7.09 -26.69 5.03
CA ILE A 210 -8.35 -26.79 5.77
C ILE A 210 -8.91 -28.20 5.60
N LYS A 211 -9.01 -28.96 6.68
CA LYS A 211 -9.63 -30.30 6.70
C LYS A 211 -11.10 -30.23 7.13
N GLY A 212 -11.44 -29.28 7.99
CA GLY A 212 -12.79 -29.06 8.51
C GLY A 212 -13.02 -27.62 8.95
N GLU A 213 -14.28 -27.23 9.05
CA GLU A 213 -14.69 -25.89 9.44
C GLU A 213 -15.92 -25.96 10.36
N THR A 214 -15.92 -25.14 11.40
CA THR A 214 -17.09 -24.85 12.24
C THR A 214 -17.41 -23.36 12.16
N GLU A 215 -18.48 -22.92 12.82
CA GLU A 215 -18.82 -21.50 12.90
C GLU A 215 -17.66 -20.66 13.48
N LYS A 216 -16.92 -21.18 14.46
CA LYS A 216 -15.92 -20.42 15.23
C LYS A 216 -14.46 -20.82 14.98
N ALA A 217 -14.18 -21.96 14.36
CA ALA A 217 -12.82 -22.47 14.18
C ALA A 217 -12.63 -23.24 12.86
N LEU A 218 -11.39 -23.28 12.37
CA LEU A 218 -10.95 -24.12 11.27
C LEU A 218 -10.07 -25.26 11.80
N LEU A 219 -10.26 -26.46 11.27
CA LEU A 219 -9.34 -27.57 11.46
C LEU A 219 -8.27 -27.48 10.36
N LEU A 220 -7.05 -27.13 10.75
CA LEU A 220 -5.92 -27.03 9.84
C LEU A 220 -5.02 -28.26 9.99
N THR A 221 -4.64 -28.85 8.86
CA THR A 221 -3.61 -29.88 8.77
C THR A 221 -2.32 -29.22 8.29
N PHE A 222 -1.25 -29.35 9.08
CA PHE A 222 0.07 -28.79 8.76
C PHE A 222 0.94 -29.81 8.01
N LYS A 223 2.06 -29.34 7.42
CA LYS A 223 3.04 -30.20 6.73
C LYS A 223 3.62 -31.32 7.61
N SER A 224 3.64 -31.13 8.94
CA SER A 224 4.04 -32.14 9.91
C SER A 224 3.03 -33.28 10.08
N GLY A 225 1.87 -33.23 9.41
CA GLY A 225 0.76 -34.15 9.61
C GLY A 225 -0.10 -33.85 10.84
N GLN A 226 0.25 -32.82 11.61
CA GLN A 226 -0.51 -32.42 12.81
C GLN A 226 -1.80 -31.68 12.42
N GLU A 227 -2.87 -31.97 13.14
CA GLU A 227 -4.21 -31.40 12.92
C GLU A 227 -4.65 -30.60 14.15
N ILE A 228 -4.97 -29.32 13.98
CA ILE A 228 -5.36 -28.44 15.09
C ILE A 228 -6.56 -27.59 14.72
N TRP A 229 -7.46 -27.43 15.68
CA TRP A 229 -8.52 -26.44 15.62
C TRP A 229 -8.00 -25.05 15.97
N ILE A 230 -8.03 -24.15 14.99
CA ILE A 230 -7.62 -22.76 15.14
C ILE A 230 -8.84 -21.86 15.10
N PRO A 231 -9.09 -21.05 16.15
CA PRO A 231 -10.19 -20.10 16.15
C PRO A 231 -10.08 -19.12 14.96
N LYS A 232 -11.20 -18.84 14.28
CA LYS A 232 -11.19 -17.90 13.14
C LYS A 232 -10.76 -16.49 13.56
N SER A 233 -11.01 -16.11 14.81
CA SER A 233 -10.57 -14.83 15.37
C SER A 233 -9.06 -14.68 15.52
N THR A 234 -8.30 -15.78 15.51
CA THR A 234 -6.82 -15.78 15.59
C THR A 234 -6.17 -15.94 14.22
N ILE A 235 -6.98 -16.01 13.15
CA ILE A 235 -6.52 -16.09 11.76
C ILE A 235 -6.73 -14.71 11.13
N HIS A 236 -5.63 -14.03 10.83
CA HIS A 236 -5.63 -12.64 10.36
C HIS A 236 -5.45 -12.52 8.84
N CYS A 237 -5.59 -13.63 8.13
CA CYS A 237 -5.60 -13.67 6.67
C CYS A 237 -6.95 -14.17 6.14
N GLN A 238 -7.32 -13.73 4.94
CA GLN A 238 -8.37 -14.39 4.20
C GLN A 238 -7.85 -15.74 3.68
N TYR A 239 -8.69 -16.75 3.77
CA TYR A 239 -8.39 -18.11 3.36
C TYR A 239 -9.47 -18.62 2.41
N ILE A 240 -9.09 -19.50 1.50
CA ILE A 240 -10.00 -20.18 0.59
C ILE A 240 -10.63 -21.35 1.37
N PRO A 241 -11.95 -21.40 1.59
CA PRO A 241 -12.62 -22.48 2.32
C PRO A 241 -12.75 -23.76 1.46
N LYS A 242 -11.68 -24.11 0.74
CA LYS A 242 -11.58 -25.33 -0.06
C LYS A 242 -10.87 -26.38 0.76
N LYS A 243 -11.54 -27.53 0.97
CA LYS A 243 -10.96 -28.65 1.72
C LYS A 243 -9.70 -29.16 1.02
N MET A 244 -8.70 -29.51 1.83
CA MET A 244 -7.41 -30.07 1.39
C MET A 244 -6.61 -29.18 0.41
N PHE A 245 -6.88 -27.88 0.37
CA PHE A 245 -6.07 -26.92 -0.37
C PHE A 245 -4.99 -26.32 0.55
N ASN A 246 -3.72 -26.51 0.20
CA ASN A 246 -2.60 -25.92 0.92
C ASN A 246 -2.56 -24.41 0.68
N GLN A 247 -2.55 -23.66 1.76
CA GLN A 247 -2.50 -22.20 1.75
C GLN A 247 -1.77 -21.69 3.00
N ASN A 248 -1.35 -20.43 2.93
CA ASN A 248 -0.65 -19.78 4.02
C ASN A 248 -1.65 -19.09 4.96
N PHE A 249 -1.48 -19.32 6.26
CA PHE A 249 -2.30 -18.76 7.32
C PHE A 249 -1.46 -17.85 8.21
N LEU A 250 -1.90 -16.60 8.39
CA LEU A 250 -1.32 -15.68 9.36
C LEU A 250 -2.04 -15.88 10.71
N ILE A 251 -1.36 -16.48 11.68
CA ILE A 251 -1.95 -16.91 12.95
C ILE A 251 -1.18 -16.35 14.14
N ASP A 252 -1.88 -16.03 15.23
CA ASP A 252 -1.25 -15.61 16.48
C ASP A 252 -0.24 -16.65 17.04
N ASN A 253 0.91 -16.18 17.49
CA ASN A 253 1.99 -17.01 18.06
C ASN A 253 1.56 -17.74 19.32
N TRP A 254 0.68 -17.15 20.14
CA TRP A 254 0.24 -17.79 21.38
C TRP A 254 -0.50 -19.12 21.11
N ILE A 255 -1.31 -19.20 20.05
CA ILE A 255 -2.03 -20.44 19.70
C ILE A 255 -1.07 -21.45 19.04
N LEU A 256 -0.09 -20.99 18.26
CA LEU A 256 0.92 -21.85 17.66
C LEU A 256 1.87 -22.44 18.72
N ASN A 257 2.33 -21.62 19.68
CA ASN A 257 3.19 -22.04 20.78
C ASN A 257 2.46 -23.00 21.73
N ARG A 258 1.20 -22.71 22.07
CA ARG A 258 0.36 -23.60 22.91
C ARG A 258 0.23 -24.99 22.30
N ASN A 259 0.15 -25.08 20.96
CA ASN A 259 0.00 -26.34 20.24
C ASN A 259 1.33 -26.93 19.74
N LYS A 260 2.48 -26.35 20.14
CA LYS A 260 3.84 -26.79 19.78
C LYS A 260 4.10 -26.87 18.27
N ILE A 261 3.52 -25.95 17.52
CA ILE A 261 3.68 -25.88 16.06
C ILE A 261 4.91 -25.07 15.67
N LEU A 262 5.24 -24.03 16.44
CA LEU A 262 6.53 -23.37 16.40
C LEU A 262 7.40 -24.05 17.47
N THR A 263 8.52 -24.61 17.04
CA THR A 263 9.55 -25.14 17.94
C THR A 263 10.63 -24.08 18.12
#